data_AF-A0AAP0BVN6-F1
#
_entry.id   AF-A0AAP0BVN6-F1
#
_cell.length_a   1.000
_cell.length_b   1.000
_cell.length_c   1.000
_cell.angle_alpha   90.00
_cell.angle_beta   90.00
_cell.angle_gamma   90.00
#
_symmetry.space_group_name_H-M   'P 1'
#
loop_
_entity.id
_entity.type
_entity.pdbx_description
1 polymer ?
#
loop_
_entity_poly.entity_id
_entity_poly.type
_entity_poly.pdbx_seq_one_letter_code
_entity_poly.pdbx_strand_id
1 'polypeptide(L)' 'MFYGAMVWDPWLIISQIVCPQCLYYLMLGIFMSVLVGARVSCLSLVYFFDLSILTDLTASSWLAIAVFLLSSIAG' A
#
# COMPACT_ATOMS: atom_id res chain seq x y z
N MET A 1 -22.54 10.02 2.01
CA MET A 1 -22.19 11.05 0.99
C MET A 1 -22.51 12.41 1.56
N PHE A 2 -21.52 13.28 1.66
CA PHE A 2 -21.62 14.57 2.39
C PHE A 2 -22.12 15.75 1.53
N TYR A 3 -22.79 15.49 0.40
CA TYR A 3 -23.56 16.49 -0.32
C TYR A 3 -24.90 15.91 -0.75
N GLY A 4 -25.97 16.52 -0.24
CA GLY A 4 -27.28 16.42 -0.86
C GLY A 4 -27.24 17.13 -2.22
N ALA A 5 -28.05 16.62 -3.13
CA ALA A 5 -28.13 16.99 -4.55
C ALA A 5 -26.93 16.51 -5.40
N MET A 6 -27.29 15.66 -6.35
CA MET A 6 -26.51 15.14 -7.47
C MET A 6 -25.99 16.28 -8.38
N VAL A 7 -25.01 17.04 -7.91
CA VAL A 7 -24.15 17.88 -8.76
C VAL A 7 -22.93 17.04 -9.10
N TRP A 8 -22.81 16.69 -10.37
CA TRP A 8 -21.67 15.94 -10.87
C TRP A 8 -20.45 16.86 -10.89
N ASP A 9 -19.70 16.89 -9.80
CA ASP A 9 -18.44 17.64 -9.69
C ASP A 9 -17.26 16.70 -10.01
N PRO A 10 -16.72 16.71 -11.24
CA PRO A 10 -15.68 15.77 -11.67
C PRO A 10 -14.41 15.89 -10.82
N TRP A 11 -14.12 17.08 -10.31
CA TRP A 11 -12.96 17.32 -9.45
C TRP A 11 -13.07 16.59 -8.11
N LEU A 12 -14.25 16.58 -7.49
CA LEU A 12 -14.48 15.89 -6.22
C LEU A 12 -14.42 14.37 -6.40
N ILE A 13 -14.95 13.85 -7.53
CA ILE A 13 -14.88 12.42 -7.85
C ILE A 13 -13.42 11.98 -8.00
N ILE A 14 -12.61 12.74 -8.75
CA ILE A 14 -11.18 12.45 -8.91
C ILE A 14 -10.47 12.53 -7.55
N SER A 15 -10.73 13.57 -6.76
CA SER A 15 -10.15 13.72 -5.42
C SER A 15 -10.52 12.54 -4.51
N GLN A 16 -11.75 12.04 -4.59
CA GLN A 16 -12.24 10.92 -3.81
C GLN A 16 -11.65 9.57 -4.24
N ILE A 17 -11.12 9.44 -5.45
CA ILE A 17 -10.43 8.23 -5.93
C ILE A 17 -8.94 8.31 -5.60
N VAL A 18 -8.33 9.49 -5.82
CA VAL A 18 -6.90 9.71 -5.56
C VAL A 18 -6.59 9.65 -4.06
N CYS A 19 -7.43 10.25 -3.21
CA CYS A 19 -7.20 10.28 -1.77
C CYS A 19 -7.09 8.88 -1.12
N PRO A 20 -8.02 7.92 -1.33
CA PRO A 20 -7.89 6.57 -0.80
C PRO A 20 -6.74 5.80 -1.43
N GLN A 21 -6.42 6.02 -2.72
CA GLN A 21 -5.22 5.42 -3.33
C GLN A 21 -3.94 5.90 -2.65
N CYS A 22 -3.79 7.21 -2.42
CA CYS A 22 -2.65 7.76 -1.71
C CYS A 22 -2.54 7.21 -0.28
N LEU A 23 -3.66 7.15 0.44
CA LEU A 23 -3.71 6.59 1.79
C LEU A 23 -3.30 5.10 1.80
N TYR A 24 -3.78 4.33 0.83
CA TYR A 24 -3.43 2.92 0.68
C TYR A 24 -1.92 2.74 0.45
N TYR A 25 -1.31 3.48 -0.50
CA TYR A 25 0.12 3.39 -0.76
C TYR A 25 0.97 3.87 0.42
N LEU A 26 0.52 4.90 1.15
CA LEU A 26 1.20 5.38 2.34
C LEU A 26 1.18 4.32 3.45
N MET A 27 0.03 3.70 3.68
CA MET A 27 -0.13 2.64 4.66
C MET A 27 0.70 1.39 4.30
N LEU A 28 0.69 0.98 3.04
CA LEU A 28 1.53 -0.10 2.52
C LEU A 28 3.03 0.22 2.70
N GLY A 29 3.42 1.47 2.46
CA GLY A 29 4.76 2.01 2.75
C GLY A 29 5.17 1.85 4.22
N ILE A 30 4.29 2.23 5.14
CA ILE A 30 4.53 2.12 6.58
C ILE A 30 4.67 0.65 6.99
N PHE A 31 3.76 -0.22 6.55
CA PHE A 31 3.85 -1.64 6.89
C PHE A 31 5.13 -2.29 6.35
N MET A 32 5.51 -2.01 5.10
CA MET A 32 6.78 -2.48 4.55
C MET A 32 7.98 -1.93 5.35
N SER A 33 7.94 -0.66 5.74
CA SER A 33 9.01 -0.05 6.54
C SER A 33 9.18 -0.71 7.90
N VAL A 34 8.08 -0.97 8.61
CA VAL A 34 8.11 -1.58 9.94
C VAL A 34 8.52 -3.05 9.89
N LEU A 35 7.91 -3.83 8.99
CA LEU A 35 8.14 -5.27 8.95
C LEU A 35 9.44 -5.61 8.21
N VAL A 36 9.60 -5.14 6.97
CA VAL A 36 10.76 -5.48 6.12
C VAL A 36 11.99 -4.63 6.47
N GLY A 37 11.81 -3.37 6.87
CA GLY A 37 12.92 -2.51 7.30
C GLY A 37 13.60 -2.96 8.58
N ALA A 38 12.91 -3.72 9.43
CA ALA A 38 13.53 -4.38 10.58
C ALA A 38 14.52 -5.50 10.17
N ARG A 39 14.46 -5.98 8.92
CA ARG A 39 15.32 -7.05 8.38
C ARG A 39 16.39 -6.54 7.42
N VAL A 40 16.15 -5.43 6.74
CA VAL A 40 17.02 -4.92 5.66
C VAL A 40 17.37 -3.46 5.92
N SER A 41 18.68 -3.17 6.02
CA SER A 41 19.21 -1.84 6.37
C SER A 41 18.97 -0.76 5.31
N CYS A 42 18.58 -1.14 4.08
CA CYS A 42 18.27 -0.22 2.99
C CYS A 42 17.02 -0.69 2.24
N LEU A 43 15.87 -0.11 2.57
CA LEU A 43 14.62 -0.33 1.85
C LEU A 43 14.62 0.48 0.56
N SER A 44 14.69 -0.21 -0.58
CA SER A 44 14.55 0.40 -1.90
C SER A 44 13.14 0.17 -2.45
N LEU A 45 12.66 1.08 -3.30
CA LEU A 45 11.39 0.95 -4.04
C LEU A 45 11.36 -0.32 -4.93
N VAL A 46 12.53 -0.90 -5.22
CA VAL A 46 12.64 -2.20 -5.88
C VAL A 46 11.94 -3.29 -5.06
N TYR A 47 11.99 -3.26 -3.72
CA TYR A 47 11.26 -4.21 -2.87
C TYR A 47 9.73 -4.09 -2.98
N PHE A 48 9.21 -2.98 -3.51
CA PHE A 48 7.79 -2.79 -3.74
C PHE A 48 7.28 -3.43 -5.04
N PHE A 49 8.14 -3.49 -6.06
CA PHE A 49 7.73 -3.84 -7.43
C PHE A 49 8.43 -5.08 -7.99
N ASP A 50 9.42 -5.63 -7.28
CA ASP A 50 10.15 -6.82 -7.72
C ASP A 50 9.47 -8.11 -7.25
N LEU A 51 8.84 -8.78 -8.20
CA LEU A 51 8.12 -10.04 -7.99
C LEU A 51 9.06 -11.23 -7.70
N SER A 52 10.36 -11.07 -7.98
CA SER A 52 11.39 -12.07 -7.66
C SER A 52 11.52 -12.25 -6.14
N ILE A 53 11.36 -11.16 -5.37
CA ILE A 53 11.44 -11.16 -3.91
C ILE A 53 10.24 -11.89 -3.28
N LEU A 54 9.09 -11.91 -3.96
CA LEU A 54 7.90 -12.67 -3.54
C LEU A 54 8.04 -14.18 -3.81
N THR A 55 8.86 -14.55 -4.80
CA THR A 55 9.00 -15.93 -5.25
C THR A 55 10.11 -16.68 -4.49
N ASP A 56 11.08 -15.97 -3.92
CA ASP A 56 12.09 -16.58 -3.07
C ASP A 56 11.48 -17.11 -1.75
N LEU A 57 11.79 -18.35 -1.38
CA LEU A 57 11.40 -19.00 -0.11
C LEU A 57 12.14 -18.43 1.13
N THR A 58 12.48 -17.15 1.09
CA THR A 58 13.18 -16.46 2.17
C THR A 58 12.19 -15.91 3.18
N ALA A 59 12.56 -15.84 4.46
CA ALA A 59 11.71 -15.29 5.54
C ALA A 59 11.19 -13.85 5.25
N SER A 60 11.91 -13.07 4.43
CA SER A 60 11.48 -11.74 3.96
C SER A 60 10.30 -11.78 2.98
N SER A 61 10.16 -12.85 2.18
CA SER A 61 9.05 -13.01 1.23
C SER A 61 7.72 -13.25 1.95
N TRP A 62 7.72 -14.15 2.95
CA TRP A 62 6.56 -14.37 3.82
C TRP A 62 6.11 -13.08 4.53
N LEU A 63 7.08 -12.24 4.92
CA LEU A 63 6.81 -10.98 5.55
C LEU A 63 6.21 -9.96 4.59
N ALA A 64 6.68 -9.91 3.33
CA ALA A 64 6.07 -9.10 2.28
C ALA A 64 4.61 -9.54 2.01
N ILE A 65 4.35 -10.86 1.92
CA ILE A 65 2.98 -11.40 1.78
C ILE A 65 2.10 -10.96 2.96
N ALA A 66 2.61 -11.03 4.20
CA ALA A 66 1.90 -10.57 5.38
C ALA A 66 1.59 -9.06 5.34
N VAL A 67 2.51 -8.23 4.83
CA VAL A 67 2.29 -6.79 4.64
C VAL A 67 1.15 -6.51 3.64
N PHE A 68 1.12 -7.23 2.52
CA PHE A 68 0.03 -7.11 1.55
C PHE A 68 -1.31 -7.56 2.13
N LEU A 69 -1.34 -8.66 2.90
CA LEU A 69 -2.55 -9.13 3.58
C LEU A 69 -3.04 -8.12 4.64
N LEU A 70 -2.14 -7.57 5.46
CA LEU A 70 -2.49 -6.56 6.46
C LEU A 70 -3.02 -5.28 5.81
N SER A 71 -2.39 -4.84 4.71
CA SER A 71 -2.82 -3.65 3.96
C SER A 71 -4.19 -3.86 3.29
N SER A 72 -4.51 -5.09 2.87
CA SER A 72 -5.83 -5.47 2.33
C SER A 72 -6.93 -5.49 3.39
N ILE A 73 -6.61 -5.68 4.68
CA ILE A 73 -7.59 -5.66 5.77
C ILE A 73 -7.83 -4.22 6.23
N ALA A 74 -6.77 -3.39 6.17
CA ALA A 74 -6.79 -2.03 6.69
C ALA A 74 -7.26 -0.97 5.67
N GLY A 75 -7.31 -1.29 4.37
CA GLY A 75 -7.87 -0.47 3.30
C GLY A 75 -9.26 -0.92 2.88
#